data_AF-A0A942Z5X7-F1
#
_entry.id   AF-A0A942Z5X7-F1
#
_cell.length_a   1.000
_cell.length_b   1.000
_cell.length_c   1.000
_cell.angle_alpha   90.00
_cell.angle_beta   90.00
_cell.angle_gamma   90.00
#
_symmetry.space_group_name_H-M   'P 1'
#
loop_
_entity.id
_entity.type
_entity.pdbx_description
1 polymer ?
#
loop_
_entity_poly.entity_id
_entity_poly.type
_entity_poly.pdbx_seq_one_letter_code
_entity_poly.pdbx_strand_id
1 'polypeptide(L)'
;MKKNQKISSIIAIIVFLLSSHSFVVADNAAGMNNLKIDGKNAVWMSNKGSNWEIYHMNMDSEDTKNITNNKYNQMNPSISGNYIVWQDNREHASNGTGYFDIYLYNIKNGQTQKITDSKGDYREPVISGDKISWINNTDGRRQVMIYDLSKKATKSITTTDTQVFGLEINGKTLAWMDSRDGDFDIYTYDISTGKEKQVTYGLGDELDPILSKDRIVWMVEYNGYSQIYMYDTKEDSETRLTSGKQNHRPLAFTGDKLLLEEDGHLVLNDSNSIVDTKLENFGDVMPKYAFLQGDTLIWSNGMGIMSGSINDYTITKVMKDNSPQEEQDIEEVEEIEEADETEVDIDSQEQPSVTDDLSVEEEVEEVEELSVETEKKQEESTIEKEKPKKEDTKSIWKSPFIYILIGIVIIGGVFGIRYYRKRGDK
;
A
#
# COMPACT_ATOMS: atom_id res chain seq x y z
N MET A 1 56.64 47.11 30.60
CA MET A 1 55.76 47.09 31.78
C MET A 1 54.71 48.19 31.68
N LYS A 2 53.47 47.84 31.37
CA LYS A 2 52.23 48.20 32.11
C LYS A 2 51.01 47.94 31.20
N LYS A 3 50.16 47.04 31.68
CA LYS A 3 48.80 46.73 31.21
C LYS A 3 47.95 48.00 31.18
N ASN A 4 46.99 48.07 30.26
CA ASN A 4 45.64 48.52 30.59
C ASN A 4 44.61 47.88 29.64
N GLN A 5 43.64 47.19 30.25
CA GLN A 5 42.45 46.61 29.63
C GLN A 5 41.57 47.68 28.98
N LYS A 6 41.01 47.36 27.81
CA LYS A 6 39.66 47.82 27.42
C LYS A 6 38.89 46.63 26.83
N ILE A 7 38.16 46.00 27.75
CA ILE A 7 36.75 45.57 27.66
C ILE A 7 36.25 45.18 26.26
N SER A 8 36.00 43.87 26.12
CA SER A 8 35.19 43.24 25.10
C SER A 8 33.79 43.85 25.01
N SER A 9 33.29 44.02 23.81
CA SER A 9 31.85 44.00 23.50
C SER A 9 31.69 43.54 22.06
N ILE A 10 31.70 42.23 21.85
CA ILE A 10 31.09 41.61 20.67
C ILE A 10 29.64 41.36 21.08
N ILE A 11 28.73 42.20 20.58
CA ILE A 11 27.31 41.89 20.58
C ILE A 11 27.13 40.81 19.52
N ALA A 12 27.15 39.54 19.94
CA ALA A 12 26.60 38.46 19.16
C ALA A 12 25.07 38.58 19.28
N ILE A 13 24.44 39.15 18.25
CA ILE A 13 23.00 39.02 18.06
C ILE A 13 22.78 37.57 17.64
N ILE A 14 22.58 36.68 18.61
CA ILE A 14 21.98 35.37 18.35
C ILE A 14 20.49 35.63 18.20
N VAL A 15 20.03 35.76 16.96
CA VAL A 15 18.60 35.60 16.66
C VAL A 15 18.29 34.12 16.85
N PHE A 16 17.77 33.75 18.03
CA PHE A 16 17.01 32.51 18.15
C PHE A 16 15.71 32.72 17.38
N LEU A 17 15.67 32.26 16.12
CA LEU A 17 14.42 31.81 15.54
C LEU A 17 14.05 30.55 16.33
N LEU A 18 13.14 30.72 17.30
CA LEU A 18 12.46 29.60 17.94
C LEU A 18 11.61 28.91 16.87
N SER A 19 12.21 27.98 16.13
CA SER A 19 11.42 26.98 15.42
C SER A 19 11.17 25.87 16.43
N SER A 20 9.90 25.69 16.81
CA SER A 20 9.41 24.74 17.83
C SER A 20 9.44 23.28 17.37
N HIS A 21 10.47 22.90 16.61
CA HIS A 21 10.62 21.53 16.13
C HIS A 21 11.24 20.68 17.22
N SER A 22 10.50 19.69 17.72
CA SER A 22 11.07 18.62 18.51
C SER A 22 11.71 17.64 17.54
N PHE A 23 13.03 17.69 17.48
CA PHE A 23 13.84 16.76 16.71
C PHE A 23 14.11 15.53 17.55
N VAL A 24 13.53 14.40 17.16
CA VAL A 24 13.77 13.13 17.82
C VAL A 24 14.68 12.30 16.91
N VAL A 25 15.98 12.28 17.26
CA VAL A 25 16.91 11.34 16.64
C VAL A 25 16.69 10.00 17.30
N ALA A 26 15.89 9.15 16.67
CA ALA A 26 16.16 7.74 16.82
C ALA A 26 17.56 7.51 16.19
N ASP A 27 18.60 7.38 17.02
CA ASP A 27 20.03 7.14 16.68
C ASP A 27 20.26 5.87 15.82
N ASN A 28 19.16 5.29 15.36
CA ASN A 28 18.95 3.99 14.80
C ASN A 28 17.87 4.00 13.68
N ALA A 29 17.49 5.17 13.14
CA ALA A 29 16.52 5.25 12.04
C ALA A 29 17.13 5.03 10.64
N ALA A 30 18.46 4.99 10.50
CA ALA A 30 19.10 4.70 9.22
C ALA A 30 18.61 3.34 8.66
N GLY A 31 18.03 3.35 7.45
CA GLY A 31 17.42 2.17 6.83
C GLY A 31 15.96 1.90 7.23
N MET A 32 15.29 2.87 7.86
CA MET A 32 13.87 2.81 8.23
C MET A 32 12.95 2.62 7.02
N ASN A 33 12.12 1.58 7.13
CA ASN A 33 11.09 1.24 6.16
C ASN A 33 9.74 0.96 6.84
N ASN A 34 8.66 1.30 6.14
CA ASN A 34 7.29 1.10 6.60
C ASN A 34 7.04 1.61 8.03
N LEU A 35 7.36 2.89 8.25
CA LEU A 35 7.07 3.58 9.51
C LEU A 35 5.55 3.61 9.71
N LYS A 36 5.12 3.33 10.94
CA LYS A 36 3.74 3.47 11.41
C LYS A 36 3.75 4.13 12.78
N ILE A 37 2.75 4.95 13.07
CA ILE A 37 2.65 5.73 14.30
C ILE A 37 1.25 5.60 14.88
N ASP A 38 1.16 5.34 16.19
CA ASP A 38 -0.07 5.48 16.95
C ASP A 38 0.20 6.13 18.32
N GLY A 39 -0.43 7.28 18.54
CA GLY A 39 -0.09 8.20 19.63
C GLY A 39 1.41 8.44 19.70
N LYS A 40 1.98 8.23 20.89
CA LYS A 40 3.42 8.37 21.15
C LYS A 40 4.31 7.23 20.65
N ASN A 41 3.73 6.18 20.07
CA ASN A 41 4.51 5.02 19.65
C ASN A 41 4.78 5.07 18.15
N ALA A 42 6.06 4.95 17.78
CA ALA A 42 6.47 4.72 16.40
C ALA A 42 7.00 3.30 16.25
N VAL A 43 6.65 2.63 15.16
CA VAL A 43 7.17 1.30 14.79
C VAL A 43 7.64 1.30 13.34
N TRP A 44 8.75 0.64 13.07
CA TRP A 44 9.27 0.49 11.71
C TRP A 44 10.05 -0.80 11.56
N MET A 45 10.30 -1.19 10.31
CA MET A 45 11.28 -2.23 10.00
C MET A 45 12.59 -1.61 9.51
N SER A 46 13.72 -2.22 9.86
CA SER A 46 15.03 -1.77 9.39
C SER A 46 15.92 -2.98 9.11
N ASN A 47 16.72 -2.88 8.04
CA ASN A 47 17.77 -3.86 7.75
C ASN A 47 19.13 -3.19 7.98
N LYS A 48 19.72 -3.43 9.15
CA LYS A 48 21.06 -2.93 9.52
C LYS A 48 22.13 -4.02 9.49
N GLY A 49 21.80 -5.19 8.97
CA GLY A 49 22.63 -6.37 9.03
C GLY A 49 22.26 -7.33 7.90
N SER A 50 21.92 -8.56 8.25
CA SER A 50 21.57 -9.62 7.29
C SER A 50 20.07 -9.79 7.06
N ASN A 51 19.22 -9.24 7.93
CA ASN A 51 17.79 -9.51 7.97
C ASN A 51 17.01 -8.26 8.44
N TRP A 52 15.72 -8.25 8.11
CA TRP A 52 14.78 -7.22 8.56
C TRP A 52 14.36 -7.46 10.00
N GLU A 53 14.40 -6.41 10.81
CA GLU A 53 14.00 -6.43 12.22
C GLU A 53 12.99 -5.30 12.51
N ILE A 54 12.12 -5.50 13.50
CA ILE A 54 11.11 -4.53 13.94
C ILE A 54 11.64 -3.71 15.12
N TYR A 55 11.60 -2.41 14.96
CA TYR A 55 11.98 -1.44 15.98
C TYR A 55 10.74 -0.69 16.47
N HIS A 56 10.75 -0.34 17.75
CA HIS A 56 9.74 0.51 18.39
C HIS A 56 10.42 1.65 19.12
N MET A 57 9.76 2.80 19.09
CA MET A 57 10.15 3.99 19.82
C MET A 57 8.95 4.56 20.57
N ASN A 58 9.20 4.96 21.81
CA ASN A 58 8.33 5.90 22.51
C ASN A 58 8.85 7.32 22.26
N MET A 59 8.08 8.15 21.56
CA MET A 59 8.47 9.51 21.18
C MET A 59 8.50 10.48 22.36
N ASP A 60 7.78 10.20 23.47
CA ASP A 60 7.80 11.06 24.66
C ASP A 60 9.11 10.91 25.45
N SER A 61 9.61 9.68 25.57
CA SER A 61 10.82 9.37 26.34
C SER A 61 12.07 9.22 25.46
N GLU A 62 11.89 9.26 24.15
CA GLU A 62 12.91 8.98 23.14
C GLU A 62 13.52 7.57 23.22
N ASP A 63 12.91 6.67 24.00
CA ASP A 63 13.38 5.31 24.17
C ASP A 63 13.13 4.50 22.90
N THR A 64 14.21 4.04 22.26
CA THR A 64 14.17 3.17 21.08
C THR A 64 14.63 1.75 21.44
N LYS A 65 13.87 0.74 20.99
CA LYS A 65 14.16 -0.67 21.21
C LYS A 65 14.03 -1.48 19.92
N ASN A 66 14.98 -2.39 19.69
CA ASN A 66 14.79 -3.47 18.72
C ASN A 66 13.91 -4.56 19.34
N ILE A 67 12.69 -4.75 18.83
CA ILE A 67 11.71 -5.72 19.38
C ILE A 67 12.07 -7.14 18.95
N THR A 68 12.53 -7.31 17.72
CA THR A 68 12.93 -8.59 17.17
C THR A 68 14.45 -8.63 17.07
N ASN A 69 15.08 -9.77 17.36
CA ASN A 69 16.53 -9.90 17.27
C ASN A 69 16.86 -11.37 17.03
N ASN A 70 16.70 -11.80 15.78
CA ASN A 70 17.00 -13.16 15.38
C ASN A 70 17.56 -13.18 13.95
N LYS A 71 17.77 -14.36 13.36
CA LYS A 71 18.38 -14.48 12.02
C LYS A 71 17.39 -14.44 10.86
N TYR A 72 16.13 -14.13 11.13
CA TYR A 72 15.00 -14.25 10.22
C TYR A 72 14.42 -12.87 9.90
N ASN A 73 13.59 -12.77 8.87
CA ASN A 73 12.98 -11.50 8.47
C ASN A 73 11.68 -11.25 9.23
N GLN A 74 11.59 -10.07 9.83
CA GLN A 74 10.37 -9.50 10.35
C GLN A 74 10.06 -8.20 9.62
N MET A 75 8.86 -8.12 9.05
CA MET A 75 8.51 -7.09 8.07
C MET A 75 7.09 -6.59 8.28
N ASN A 76 6.75 -5.50 7.59
CA ASN A 76 5.39 -4.95 7.53
C ASN A 76 4.74 -4.77 8.92
N PRO A 77 5.36 -3.98 9.82
CA PRO A 77 4.75 -3.75 11.11
C PRO A 77 3.50 -2.88 10.99
N SER A 78 2.55 -3.09 11.90
CA SER A 78 1.43 -2.20 12.16
C SER A 78 1.23 -2.05 13.68
N ILE A 79 0.63 -0.95 14.13
CA ILE A 79 0.53 -0.61 15.55
C ILE A 79 -0.85 -0.05 15.89
N SER A 80 -1.39 -0.50 17.03
CA SER A 80 -2.55 0.12 17.67
C SER A 80 -2.46 0.01 19.19
N GLY A 81 -2.47 1.15 19.87
CA GLY A 81 -2.30 1.28 21.31
C GLY A 81 -1.00 0.62 21.80
N ASN A 82 -1.16 -0.47 22.56
CA ASN A 82 -0.04 -1.23 23.12
C ASN A 82 0.35 -2.45 22.27
N TYR A 83 -0.24 -2.62 21.09
CA TYR A 83 -0.09 -3.81 20.28
C TYR A 83 0.63 -3.50 18.98
N ILE A 84 1.67 -4.28 18.70
CA ILE A 84 2.41 -4.23 17.43
C ILE A 84 2.25 -5.58 16.75
N VAL A 85 1.85 -5.60 15.48
CA VAL A 85 1.79 -6.81 14.66
C VAL A 85 2.81 -6.73 13.54
N TRP A 86 3.35 -7.87 13.11
CA TRP A 86 4.26 -7.97 11.96
C TRP A 86 4.19 -9.37 11.34
N GLN A 87 4.70 -9.47 10.11
CA GLN A 87 4.88 -10.76 9.45
C GLN A 87 6.30 -11.28 9.72
N ASP A 88 6.45 -12.56 10.06
CA ASP A 88 7.69 -13.18 10.51
C ASP A 88 7.94 -14.53 9.83
N ASN A 89 9.14 -14.76 9.26
CA ASN A 89 9.44 -16.02 8.57
C ASN A 89 10.29 -17.01 9.40
N ARG A 90 10.40 -16.83 10.72
CA ARG A 90 11.25 -17.66 11.59
C ARG A 90 10.98 -19.16 11.55
N GLU A 91 9.75 -19.57 11.27
CA GLU A 91 9.34 -20.97 11.21
C GLU A 91 9.44 -21.57 9.80
N HIS A 92 9.70 -20.74 8.78
CA HIS A 92 9.66 -21.13 7.36
C HIS A 92 11.00 -21.02 6.65
N ALA A 93 11.92 -20.23 7.19
CA ALA A 93 13.21 -19.97 6.54
C ALA A 93 14.06 -21.23 6.28
N SER A 94 13.97 -22.26 7.13
CA SER A 94 14.69 -23.53 6.91
C SER A 94 14.14 -24.35 5.74
N ASN A 95 12.89 -24.12 5.36
CA ASN A 95 12.20 -24.89 4.33
C ASN A 95 12.25 -24.20 2.96
N GLY A 96 12.86 -23.00 2.88
CA GLY A 96 13.01 -22.23 1.64
C GLY A 96 11.72 -21.70 1.04
N THR A 97 10.58 -21.82 1.74
CA THR A 97 9.26 -21.44 1.18
C THR A 97 9.07 -19.93 1.08
N GLY A 98 9.78 -19.15 1.90
CA GLY A 98 9.59 -17.71 2.00
C GLY A 98 8.25 -17.29 2.62
N TYR A 99 7.55 -18.23 3.29
CA TYR A 99 6.29 -17.96 3.94
C TYR A 99 6.46 -17.16 5.23
N PHE A 100 5.41 -16.44 5.58
CA PHE A 100 5.36 -15.64 6.81
C PHE A 100 4.17 -16.03 7.68
N ASP A 101 4.36 -15.89 8.98
CA ASP A 101 3.35 -15.97 10.02
C ASP A 101 3.10 -14.59 10.63
N ILE A 102 1.92 -14.38 11.21
CA ILE A 102 1.61 -13.12 11.89
C ILE A 102 1.91 -13.25 13.38
N TYR A 103 2.73 -12.33 13.89
CA TYR A 103 3.05 -12.22 15.31
C TYR A 103 2.51 -10.91 15.88
N LEU A 104 2.23 -10.95 17.18
CA LEU A 104 1.77 -9.83 17.99
C LEU A 104 2.72 -9.64 19.17
N TYR A 105 3.10 -8.40 19.43
CA TYR A 105 3.83 -7.95 20.62
C TYR A 105 2.98 -7.00 21.44
N ASN A 106 2.99 -7.20 22.76
CA ASN A 106 2.37 -6.29 23.71
C ASN A 106 3.45 -5.43 24.38
N ILE A 107 3.44 -4.13 24.08
CA ILE A 107 4.40 -3.14 24.58
C ILE A 107 4.40 -3.09 26.11
N LYS A 108 3.24 -3.25 26.76
CA LYS A 108 3.09 -3.08 28.21
C LYS A 108 3.81 -4.16 29.02
N ASN A 109 3.81 -5.40 28.54
CA ASN A 109 4.38 -6.54 29.27
C ASN A 109 5.55 -7.22 28.55
N GLY A 110 5.89 -6.75 27.34
CA GLY A 110 6.98 -7.29 26.54
C GLY A 110 6.74 -8.70 25.99
N GLN A 111 5.50 -9.18 25.97
CA GLN A 111 5.17 -10.52 25.50
C GLN A 111 4.93 -10.55 24.00
N THR A 112 5.49 -11.58 23.35
CA THR A 112 5.26 -11.90 21.94
C THR A 112 4.44 -13.19 21.83
N GLN A 113 3.45 -13.19 20.94
CA GLN A 113 2.66 -14.37 20.61
C GLN A 113 2.50 -14.51 19.09
N LYS A 114 2.50 -15.74 18.59
CA LYS A 114 2.11 -16.06 17.22
C LYS A 114 0.58 -16.07 17.15
N ILE A 115 0.00 -15.44 16.13
CA ILE A 115 -1.46 -15.36 15.94
C ILE A 115 -1.96 -16.40 14.94
N THR A 116 -1.16 -16.73 13.93
CA THR A 116 -1.48 -17.75 12.94
C THR A 116 -0.98 -19.12 13.40
N ASP A 117 -1.86 -20.11 13.44
CA ASP A 117 -1.56 -21.47 13.93
C ASP A 117 -1.43 -22.50 12.79
N SER A 118 -2.02 -22.22 11.64
CA SER A 118 -2.01 -23.09 10.46
C SER A 118 -0.84 -22.80 9.52
N LYS A 119 -0.38 -23.85 8.82
CA LYS A 119 0.62 -23.74 7.75
C LYS A 119 0.05 -22.87 6.62
N GLY A 120 0.63 -21.71 6.40
CA GLY A 120 0.22 -20.80 5.35
C GLY A 120 1.26 -19.74 5.04
N ASP A 121 0.89 -18.80 4.18
CA ASP A 121 1.66 -17.59 3.89
C ASP A 121 0.80 -16.37 4.19
N TYR A 122 1.10 -15.68 5.30
CA TYR A 122 0.30 -14.57 5.80
C TYR A 122 1.05 -13.26 5.66
N ARG A 123 0.42 -12.27 5.05
CA ARG A 123 1.06 -11.04 4.58
C ARG A 123 0.32 -9.81 5.06
N GLU A 124 1.06 -8.70 5.10
CA GLU A 124 0.51 -7.34 5.26
C GLU A 124 -0.47 -7.22 6.45
N PRO A 125 -0.02 -7.57 7.68
CA PRO A 125 -0.89 -7.46 8.83
C PRO A 125 -1.18 -6.00 9.18
N VAL A 126 -2.43 -5.72 9.53
CA VAL A 126 -2.88 -4.45 10.07
C VAL A 126 -3.64 -4.64 11.38
N ILE A 127 -3.61 -3.64 12.25
CA ILE A 127 -4.29 -3.69 13.55
C ILE A 127 -5.02 -2.38 13.84
N SER A 128 -6.24 -2.48 14.38
CA SER A 128 -6.93 -1.36 15.01
C SER A 128 -7.70 -1.86 16.23
N GLY A 129 -7.36 -1.30 17.39
CA GLY A 129 -7.92 -1.72 18.67
C GLY A 129 -7.63 -3.20 18.96
N ASP A 130 -8.70 -4.00 19.05
CA ASP A 130 -8.65 -5.43 19.33
C ASP A 130 -8.79 -6.31 18.06
N LYS A 131 -8.78 -5.70 16.86
CA LYS A 131 -8.90 -6.39 15.59
C LYS A 131 -7.59 -6.39 14.84
N ILE A 132 -7.11 -7.57 14.47
CA ILE A 132 -5.95 -7.77 13.62
C ILE A 132 -6.45 -8.37 12.31
N SER A 133 -6.07 -7.82 11.17
CA SER A 133 -6.36 -8.41 9.87
C SER A 133 -5.09 -8.66 9.09
N TRP A 134 -5.11 -9.62 8.18
CA TRP A 134 -3.99 -9.94 7.30
C TRP A 134 -4.49 -10.57 6.01
N ILE A 135 -3.60 -10.64 5.03
CA ILE A 135 -3.84 -11.32 3.75
C ILE A 135 -3.34 -12.76 3.87
N ASN A 136 -4.21 -13.73 3.65
CA ASN A 136 -3.85 -15.13 3.43
C ASN A 136 -3.50 -15.33 1.96
N ASN A 137 -2.26 -15.74 1.67
CA ASN A 137 -1.69 -15.94 0.34
C ASN A 137 -1.31 -17.42 0.11
N THR A 138 -1.87 -18.35 0.90
CA THR A 138 -1.40 -19.74 0.97
C THR A 138 -1.60 -20.53 -0.32
N ASP A 139 -2.74 -20.34 -1.00
CA ASP A 139 -3.11 -21.08 -2.22
C ASP A 139 -2.95 -20.24 -3.50
N GLY A 140 -2.36 -19.04 -3.38
CA GLY A 140 -2.22 -18.08 -4.46
C GLY A 140 -3.44 -17.19 -4.69
N ARG A 141 -4.55 -17.42 -3.98
CA ARG A 141 -5.71 -16.53 -3.96
C ARG A 141 -5.65 -15.70 -2.70
N ARG A 142 -5.53 -14.39 -2.85
CA ARG A 142 -5.24 -13.49 -1.72
C ARG A 142 -6.54 -13.11 -1.04
N GLN A 143 -6.74 -13.60 0.19
CA GLN A 143 -7.97 -13.43 0.96
C GLN A 143 -7.75 -12.61 2.23
N VAL A 144 -8.75 -11.84 2.65
CA VAL A 144 -8.69 -11.12 3.93
C VAL A 144 -9.13 -12.02 5.08
N MET A 145 -8.30 -12.08 6.11
CA MET A 145 -8.62 -12.73 7.39
C MET A 145 -8.68 -11.66 8.48
N ILE A 146 -9.58 -11.84 9.45
CA ILE A 146 -9.65 -11.02 10.67
C ILE A 146 -9.55 -11.91 11.91
N TYR A 147 -8.83 -11.42 12.92
CA TYR A 147 -8.72 -12.00 14.24
C TYR A 147 -9.19 -11.02 15.29
N ASP A 148 -10.08 -11.50 16.15
CA ASP A 148 -10.57 -10.77 17.31
C ASP A 148 -9.75 -11.17 18.54
N LEU A 149 -8.92 -10.24 19.05
CA LEU A 149 -8.06 -10.47 20.21
C LEU A 149 -8.84 -10.82 21.47
N SER A 150 -10.04 -10.26 21.63
CA SER A 150 -10.87 -10.49 22.81
C SER A 150 -11.47 -11.90 22.80
N LYS A 151 -11.88 -12.38 21.62
CA LYS A 151 -12.50 -13.69 21.43
C LYS A 151 -11.51 -14.81 21.12
N LYS A 152 -10.28 -14.45 20.74
CA LYS A 152 -9.25 -15.35 20.23
C LYS A 152 -9.74 -16.20 19.06
N ALA A 153 -10.44 -15.57 18.13
CA ALA A 153 -11.09 -16.25 17.01
C ALA A 153 -10.72 -15.58 15.69
N THR A 154 -10.42 -16.41 14.69
CA THR A 154 -10.16 -16.00 13.30
C THR A 154 -11.40 -16.24 12.44
N LYS A 155 -11.68 -15.30 11.52
CA LYS A 155 -12.72 -15.43 10.50
C LYS A 155 -12.16 -15.00 9.15
N SER A 156 -12.56 -15.66 8.07
CA SER A 156 -12.33 -15.18 6.71
C SER A 156 -13.38 -14.11 6.36
N ILE A 157 -12.92 -12.99 5.81
CA ILE A 157 -13.76 -11.86 5.43
C ILE A 157 -14.21 -11.97 3.98
N THR A 158 -13.30 -12.33 3.09
CA THR A 158 -13.56 -12.44 1.65
C THR A 158 -13.80 -13.87 1.19
N THR A 159 -14.32 -14.04 -0.02
CA THR A 159 -14.55 -15.31 -0.70
C THR A 159 -13.27 -15.86 -1.36
N THR A 160 -13.36 -16.99 -2.06
CA THR A 160 -12.20 -17.67 -2.67
C THR A 160 -11.76 -17.11 -4.01
N ASP A 161 -12.46 -16.14 -4.58
CA ASP A 161 -12.21 -15.56 -5.90
C ASP A 161 -11.52 -14.18 -5.84
N THR A 162 -10.92 -13.83 -4.70
CA THR A 162 -10.32 -12.51 -4.47
C THR A 162 -8.82 -12.45 -4.72
N GLN A 163 -8.33 -11.26 -5.08
CA GLN A 163 -6.91 -10.99 -5.28
C GLN A 163 -6.51 -9.68 -4.58
N VAL A 164 -6.45 -9.76 -3.25
CA VAL A 164 -6.37 -8.60 -2.35
C VAL A 164 -4.95 -8.04 -2.15
N PHE A 165 -4.81 -6.71 -2.12
CA PHE A 165 -3.59 -5.98 -1.79
C PHE A 165 -3.87 -4.70 -1.00
N GLY A 166 -2.86 -4.16 -0.31
CA GLY A 166 -2.96 -2.83 0.31
C GLY A 166 -4.04 -2.76 1.39
N LEU A 167 -4.07 -3.77 2.26
CA LEU A 167 -5.06 -3.88 3.32
C LEU A 167 -4.89 -2.78 4.37
N GLU A 168 -5.98 -2.10 4.72
CA GLU A 168 -6.07 -1.06 5.76
C GLU A 168 -7.23 -1.32 6.72
N ILE A 169 -7.15 -0.79 7.95
CA ILE A 169 -8.18 -0.94 9.00
C ILE A 169 -8.31 0.29 9.89
N ASN A 170 -9.53 0.70 10.25
CA ASN A 170 -9.76 1.82 11.19
C ASN A 170 -10.72 1.50 12.36
N GLY A 171 -10.87 0.22 12.69
CA GLY A 171 -11.63 -0.28 13.84
C GLY A 171 -13.07 -0.64 13.52
N LYS A 172 -13.71 0.08 12.58
CA LYS A 172 -15.04 -0.25 12.04
C LYS A 172 -14.97 -0.82 10.63
N THR A 173 -14.03 -0.33 9.82
CA THR A 173 -13.96 -0.63 8.40
C THR A 173 -12.62 -1.26 8.06
N LEU A 174 -12.66 -2.27 7.18
CA LEU A 174 -11.52 -2.72 6.38
C LEU A 174 -11.64 -2.12 4.98
N ALA A 175 -10.52 -1.76 4.38
CA ALA A 175 -10.44 -1.37 2.98
C ALA A 175 -9.23 -2.03 2.31
N TRP A 176 -9.35 -2.33 1.02
CA TRP A 176 -8.28 -2.94 0.25
C TRP A 176 -8.46 -2.69 -1.25
N MET A 177 -7.39 -2.93 -2.00
CA MET A 177 -7.44 -3.05 -3.46
C MET A 177 -7.69 -4.51 -3.80
N ASP A 178 -8.57 -4.79 -4.75
CA ASP A 178 -8.86 -6.14 -5.24
C ASP A 178 -8.73 -6.18 -6.75
N SER A 179 -7.98 -7.16 -7.29
CA SER A 179 -7.83 -7.34 -8.74
C SER A 179 -8.49 -8.61 -9.25
N ARG A 180 -9.68 -8.91 -8.74
CA ARG A 180 -10.41 -10.15 -9.07
C ARG A 180 -11.01 -10.13 -10.48
N ASP A 181 -11.27 -8.95 -11.02
CA ASP A 181 -11.88 -8.62 -12.30
C ASP A 181 -10.87 -8.22 -13.39
N GLY A 182 -9.65 -7.81 -13.02
CA GLY A 182 -8.53 -7.62 -13.95
C GLY A 182 -7.74 -6.33 -13.75
N ASP A 183 -8.35 -5.38 -13.06
CA ASP A 183 -7.86 -4.07 -12.63
C ASP A 183 -8.04 -3.92 -11.11
N PHE A 184 -7.37 -2.94 -10.50
CA PHE A 184 -7.53 -2.70 -9.06
C PHE A 184 -8.73 -1.83 -8.76
N ASP A 185 -9.73 -2.42 -8.12
CA ASP A 185 -10.85 -1.68 -7.53
C ASP A 185 -10.70 -1.59 -6.00
N ILE A 186 -11.28 -0.53 -5.41
CA ILE A 186 -11.35 -0.34 -3.96
C ILE A 186 -12.57 -1.08 -3.40
N TYR A 187 -12.32 -1.93 -2.42
CA TYR A 187 -13.36 -2.64 -1.67
C TYR A 187 -13.33 -2.23 -0.20
N THR A 188 -14.48 -2.31 0.44
CA THR A 188 -14.66 -2.07 1.87
C THR A 188 -15.42 -3.19 2.54
N TYR A 189 -15.19 -3.37 3.84
CA TYR A 189 -16.00 -4.25 4.67
C TYR A 189 -16.30 -3.60 6.02
N ASP A 190 -17.58 -3.48 6.34
CA ASP A 190 -18.04 -3.04 7.65
C ASP A 190 -17.97 -4.23 8.63
N ILE A 191 -17.07 -4.13 9.61
CA ILE A 191 -16.79 -5.18 10.60
C ILE A 191 -18.00 -5.48 11.47
N SER A 192 -18.85 -4.47 11.73
CA SER A 192 -20.00 -4.59 12.64
C SER A 192 -21.19 -5.30 11.99
N THR A 193 -21.45 -5.02 10.72
CA THR A 193 -22.56 -5.59 9.95
C THR A 193 -22.17 -6.82 9.16
N GLY A 194 -20.87 -7.00 8.92
CA GLY A 194 -20.33 -8.09 8.12
C GLY A 194 -20.60 -7.95 6.63
N LYS A 195 -20.72 -6.72 6.13
CA LYS A 195 -21.04 -6.42 4.73
C LYS A 195 -19.81 -5.95 3.98
N GLU A 196 -19.52 -6.62 2.88
CA GLU A 196 -18.57 -6.19 1.85
C GLU A 196 -19.27 -5.26 0.85
N LYS A 197 -18.54 -4.27 0.34
CA LYS A 197 -18.97 -3.36 -0.73
C LYS A 197 -17.78 -3.01 -1.63
N GLN A 198 -17.96 -3.22 -2.93
CA GLN A 198 -17.13 -2.62 -3.97
C GLN A 198 -17.46 -1.12 -4.06
N VAL A 199 -16.45 -0.27 -3.91
CA VAL A 199 -16.55 1.19 -3.91
C VAL A 199 -16.36 1.75 -5.31
N THR A 200 -15.35 1.25 -6.02
CA THR A 200 -15.04 1.65 -7.40
C THR A 200 -15.30 0.49 -8.36
N TYR A 201 -15.58 0.82 -9.62
CA TYR A 201 -15.94 -0.13 -10.69
C TYR A 201 -15.23 0.25 -12.01
N GLY A 202 -14.17 1.06 -11.91
CA GLY A 202 -13.60 1.80 -13.03
C GLY A 202 -12.60 0.97 -13.83
N LEU A 203 -12.36 1.32 -15.09
CA LEU A 203 -11.35 0.65 -15.95
C LEU A 203 -9.90 1.02 -15.60
N GLY A 204 -9.68 1.72 -14.50
CA GLY A 204 -8.37 2.23 -14.06
C GLY A 204 -7.95 1.59 -12.75
N ASP A 205 -6.64 1.51 -12.50
CA ASP A 205 -6.15 1.01 -11.21
C ASP A 205 -6.39 2.07 -10.13
N GLU A 206 -7.30 1.81 -9.20
CA GLU A 206 -7.44 2.55 -7.96
C GLU A 206 -6.52 2.02 -6.86
N LEU A 207 -5.62 2.88 -6.40
CA LEU A 207 -4.44 2.49 -5.65
C LEU A 207 -4.35 3.18 -4.29
N ASP A 208 -3.59 2.53 -3.40
CA ASP A 208 -3.17 3.04 -2.09
C ASP A 208 -4.32 3.63 -1.25
N PRO A 209 -5.35 2.82 -0.92
CA PRO A 209 -6.44 3.28 -0.07
C PRO A 209 -5.93 3.70 1.30
N ILE A 210 -6.47 4.79 1.87
CA ILE A 210 -6.22 5.21 3.25
C ILE A 210 -7.55 5.49 3.94
N LEU A 211 -7.70 4.97 5.16
CA LEU A 211 -8.90 5.10 5.97
C LEU A 211 -8.83 6.22 7.00
N SER A 212 -9.94 6.93 7.21
CA SER A 212 -10.16 7.82 8.35
C SER A 212 -11.65 7.89 8.70
N LYS A 213 -12.02 7.55 9.94
CA LYS A 213 -13.43 7.51 10.39
C LYS A 213 -14.33 6.70 9.44
N ASP A 214 -15.33 7.32 8.82
CA ASP A 214 -16.25 6.71 7.86
C ASP A 214 -15.84 7.01 6.40
N ARG A 215 -14.59 7.43 6.15
CA ARG A 215 -14.11 7.84 4.83
C ARG A 215 -12.91 7.02 4.38
N ILE A 216 -12.86 6.79 3.07
CA ILE A 216 -11.72 6.19 2.38
C ILE A 216 -11.25 7.18 1.32
N VAL A 217 -9.94 7.33 1.17
CA VAL A 217 -9.34 8.01 0.02
C VAL A 217 -8.50 7.03 -0.77
N TRP A 218 -8.39 7.22 -2.08
CA TRP A 218 -7.52 6.44 -2.96
C TRP A 218 -6.97 7.34 -4.07
N MET A 219 -5.97 6.83 -4.75
CA MET A 219 -5.35 7.47 -5.90
C MET A 219 -5.77 6.76 -7.18
N VAL A 220 -6.11 7.50 -8.23
CA VAL A 220 -6.36 6.95 -9.57
C VAL A 220 -5.63 7.78 -10.61
N GLU A 221 -5.10 7.16 -11.65
CA GLU A 221 -4.48 7.88 -12.76
C GLU A 221 -5.56 8.29 -13.78
N TYR A 222 -5.64 9.59 -14.06
CA TYR A 222 -6.53 10.14 -15.08
C TYR A 222 -5.73 11.05 -16.02
N ASN A 223 -5.75 10.76 -17.32
CA ASN A 223 -5.01 11.52 -18.34
C ASN A 223 -3.51 11.70 -18.03
N GLY A 224 -2.87 10.67 -17.46
CA GLY A 224 -1.45 10.67 -17.11
C GLY A 224 -1.10 11.42 -15.82
N TYR A 225 -2.11 11.81 -15.03
CA TYR A 225 -1.92 12.46 -13.74
C TYR A 225 -2.66 11.73 -12.63
N SER A 226 -1.97 11.44 -11.53
CA SER A 226 -2.58 10.81 -10.35
C SER A 226 -3.42 11.80 -9.56
N GLN A 227 -4.67 11.44 -9.30
CA GLN A 227 -5.67 12.26 -8.61
C GLN A 227 -6.23 11.51 -7.40
N ILE A 228 -6.63 12.25 -6.38
CA ILE A 228 -7.19 11.69 -5.16
C ILE A 228 -8.70 11.79 -5.18
N TYR A 229 -9.35 10.66 -4.93
CA TYR A 229 -10.78 10.55 -4.73
C TYR A 229 -11.07 10.11 -3.30
N MET A 230 -12.31 10.34 -2.88
CA MET A 230 -12.79 10.02 -1.55
C MET A 230 -14.20 9.44 -1.62
N TYR A 231 -14.45 8.42 -0.81
CA TYR A 231 -15.78 7.88 -0.58
C TYR A 231 -16.15 8.03 0.90
N ASP A 232 -17.33 8.59 1.17
CA ASP A 232 -17.92 8.66 2.50
C ASP A 232 -18.94 7.52 2.67
N THR A 233 -18.59 6.54 3.51
CA THR A 233 -19.40 5.34 3.76
C THR A 233 -20.71 5.63 4.50
N LYS A 234 -20.83 6.79 5.16
CA LYS A 234 -22.03 7.18 5.90
C LYS A 234 -23.05 7.87 5.00
N GLU A 235 -22.57 8.73 4.11
CA GLU A 235 -23.41 9.48 3.17
C GLU A 235 -23.61 8.74 1.84
N ASP A 236 -22.87 7.65 1.62
CA ASP A 236 -22.84 6.87 0.38
C ASP A 236 -22.55 7.74 -0.85
N SER A 237 -21.48 8.53 -0.74
CA SER A 237 -21.13 9.54 -1.74
C SER A 237 -19.65 9.55 -2.06
N GLU A 238 -19.33 9.65 -3.35
CA GLU A 238 -17.98 9.85 -3.85
C GLU A 238 -17.71 11.34 -4.14
N THR A 239 -16.48 11.79 -3.87
CA THR A 239 -15.99 13.14 -4.18
C THR A 239 -14.55 13.08 -4.67
N ARG A 240 -14.26 13.75 -5.77
CA ARG A 240 -12.88 14.03 -6.20
C ARG A 240 -12.26 15.13 -5.34
N LEU A 241 -11.11 14.87 -4.70
CA LEU A 241 -10.43 15.81 -3.79
C LEU A 241 -9.36 16.68 -4.45
N THR A 242 -8.75 16.21 -5.54
CA THR A 242 -7.71 16.94 -6.28
C THR A 242 -8.01 16.98 -7.77
N SER A 243 -7.52 18.00 -8.46
CA SER A 243 -7.70 18.18 -9.91
C SER A 243 -6.43 18.77 -10.54
N GLY A 244 -6.41 18.89 -11.87
CA GLY A 244 -5.31 19.51 -12.60
C GLY A 244 -4.31 18.54 -13.21
N LYS A 245 -3.10 19.05 -13.47
CA LYS A 245 -1.99 18.39 -14.19
C LYS A 245 -0.80 18.11 -13.28
N GLN A 246 -1.08 17.90 -12.00
CA GLN A 246 -0.13 17.60 -10.95
C GLN A 246 -0.37 16.17 -10.48
N ASN A 247 0.69 15.49 -10.05
CA ASN A 247 0.56 14.16 -9.47
C ASN A 247 0.36 14.26 -7.97
N HIS A 248 -0.69 13.61 -7.49
CA HIS A 248 -1.06 13.57 -6.09
C HIS A 248 -0.94 12.16 -5.52
N ARG A 249 -0.41 12.02 -4.31
CA ARG A 249 -0.34 10.74 -3.60
C ARG A 249 -0.79 10.91 -2.14
N PRO A 250 -1.73 10.09 -1.64
CA PRO A 250 -2.19 10.23 -0.27
C PRO A 250 -1.11 9.68 0.67
N LEU A 251 -0.84 10.39 1.78
CA LEU A 251 0.19 10.00 2.75
C LEU A 251 -0.40 9.63 4.11
N ALA A 252 -1.34 10.45 4.59
CA ALA A 252 -2.01 10.22 5.86
C ALA A 252 -3.38 10.90 5.86
N PHE A 253 -4.36 10.28 6.51
CA PHE A 253 -5.71 10.82 6.62
C PHE A 253 -6.16 10.76 8.08
N THR A 254 -6.57 11.89 8.66
CA THR A 254 -7.00 11.95 10.06
C THR A 254 -8.14 12.92 10.25
N GLY A 255 -9.27 12.37 10.69
CA GLY A 255 -10.53 13.09 10.69
C GLY A 255 -10.87 13.55 9.28
N ASP A 256 -10.81 14.86 9.07
CA ASP A 256 -11.25 15.52 7.85
C ASP A 256 -10.06 16.12 7.08
N LYS A 257 -8.83 15.89 7.58
CA LYS A 257 -7.56 16.41 7.07
C LYS A 257 -6.79 15.31 6.36
N LEU A 258 -6.62 15.46 5.06
CA LEU A 258 -5.77 14.64 4.21
C LEU A 258 -4.41 15.33 4.04
N LEU A 259 -3.34 14.61 4.35
CA LEU A 259 -1.99 14.98 3.96
C LEU A 259 -1.63 14.22 2.70
N LEU A 260 -1.23 14.95 1.66
CA LEU A 260 -0.84 14.40 0.37
C LEU A 260 0.50 14.96 -0.09
N GLU A 261 1.15 14.21 -0.98
CA GLU A 261 2.25 14.69 -1.80
C GLU A 261 1.70 15.28 -3.09
N GLU A 262 2.15 16.47 -3.47
CA GLU A 262 1.87 17.13 -4.76
C GLU A 262 3.18 17.61 -5.36
N ASP A 263 3.62 17.00 -6.47
CA ASP A 263 4.86 17.33 -7.19
C ASP A 263 6.07 17.57 -6.25
N GLY A 264 6.28 16.66 -5.30
CA GLY A 264 7.38 16.72 -4.33
C GLY A 264 7.18 17.66 -3.13
N HIS A 265 5.97 18.18 -2.93
CA HIS A 265 5.62 19.03 -1.79
C HIS A 265 4.57 18.35 -0.91
N LEU A 266 4.60 18.66 0.39
CA LEU A 266 3.52 18.26 1.29
C LEU A 266 2.39 19.28 1.23
N VAL A 267 1.17 18.79 1.03
CA VAL A 267 -0.04 19.59 0.98
C VAL A 267 -1.05 19.03 1.97
N LEU A 268 -1.59 19.90 2.80
CA LEU A 268 -2.71 19.63 3.67
C LEU A 268 -4.00 20.04 2.95
N ASN A 269 -4.79 19.04 2.56
CA ASN A 269 -6.13 19.20 2.04
C ASN A 269 -7.13 18.95 3.18
N ASP A 270 -7.87 19.99 3.55
CA ASP A 270 -8.98 19.87 4.49
C ASP A 270 -10.27 19.73 3.67
N SER A 271 -10.98 18.61 3.85
CA SER A 271 -12.23 18.31 3.13
C SER A 271 -13.34 19.32 3.43
N ASN A 272 -13.25 20.06 4.54
CA ASN A 272 -14.18 21.14 4.88
C ASN A 272 -13.69 22.53 4.40
N SER A 273 -12.54 22.60 3.72
CA SER A 273 -11.91 23.83 3.24
C SER A 273 -11.93 23.89 1.72
N ILE A 274 -12.11 25.11 1.19
CA ILE A 274 -11.91 25.44 -0.24
C ILE A 274 -10.45 25.80 -0.55
N VAL A 275 -9.57 25.70 0.43
CA VAL A 275 -8.16 26.07 0.33
C VAL A 275 -7.29 24.89 0.74
N ASP A 276 -6.34 24.57 -0.12
CA ASP A 276 -5.24 23.68 0.17
C ASP A 276 -4.06 24.45 0.77
N THR A 277 -3.39 23.80 1.72
CA THR A 277 -2.32 24.39 2.50
C THR A 277 -1.02 23.67 2.19
N LYS A 278 -0.19 24.27 1.35
CA LYS A 278 1.15 23.77 1.06
C LYS A 278 2.07 24.04 2.24
N LEU A 279 2.72 22.98 2.70
CA LEU A 279 3.64 22.99 3.83
C LEU A 279 5.07 23.10 3.32
N GLU A 280 5.83 24.04 3.86
CA GLU A 280 7.23 24.28 3.51
C GLU A 280 8.14 24.16 4.75
N ASN A 281 9.46 24.33 4.57
CA ASN A 281 10.50 24.22 5.60
C ASN A 281 10.93 22.81 6.04
N PHE A 282 10.82 21.80 5.16
CA PHE A 282 11.37 20.46 5.42
C PHE A 282 12.88 20.33 5.11
N GLY A 283 13.55 21.44 4.77
CA GLY A 283 14.92 21.44 4.26
C GLY A 283 14.98 21.01 2.79
N ASP A 284 16.14 20.51 2.34
CA ASP A 284 16.38 20.11 0.95
C ASP A 284 15.82 18.72 0.60
N VAL A 285 15.20 18.02 1.56
CA VAL A 285 14.74 16.63 1.38
C VAL A 285 13.29 16.50 1.80
N MET A 286 12.44 16.12 0.84
CA MET A 286 11.04 15.81 1.08
C MET A 286 10.91 14.67 2.12
N PRO A 287 9.97 14.76 3.07
CA PRO A 287 9.70 13.66 3.98
C PRO A 287 9.34 12.37 3.24
N LYS A 288 9.99 11.27 3.61
CA LYS A 288 9.68 9.90 3.12
C LYS A 288 8.38 9.39 3.72
N TYR A 289 8.12 9.75 4.98
CA TYR A 289 6.90 9.41 5.71
C TYR A 289 6.35 10.67 6.38
N ALA A 290 5.03 10.79 6.43
CA ALA A 290 4.37 11.86 7.15
C ALA A 290 3.01 11.37 7.69
N PHE A 291 2.66 11.84 8.88
CA PHE A 291 1.47 11.46 9.65
C PHE A 291 0.88 12.69 10.32
N LEU A 292 -0.43 12.65 10.55
CA LEU A 292 -1.15 13.68 11.31
C LEU A 292 -1.72 13.08 12.59
N GLN A 293 -1.55 13.78 13.70
CA GLN A 293 -2.22 13.49 14.97
C GLN A 293 -2.82 14.78 15.52
N GLY A 294 -4.10 15.03 15.23
CA GLY A 294 -4.70 16.33 15.48
C GLY A 294 -4.02 17.42 14.65
N ASP A 295 -3.40 18.39 15.32
CA ASP A 295 -2.63 19.47 14.68
C ASP A 295 -1.11 19.21 14.70
N THR A 296 -0.68 18.03 15.15
CA THR A 296 0.74 17.65 15.14
C THR A 296 1.07 16.94 13.83
N LEU A 297 2.03 17.49 13.09
CA LEU A 297 2.67 16.82 11.96
C LEU A 297 3.86 16.02 12.48
N ILE A 298 3.87 14.73 12.16
CA ILE A 298 4.99 13.83 12.45
C ILE A 298 5.53 13.32 11.13
N TRP A 299 6.84 13.44 10.89
CA TRP A 299 7.42 13.07 9.61
C TRP A 299 8.83 12.52 9.76
N SER A 300 9.33 11.88 8.70
CA SER A 300 10.68 11.32 8.67
C SER A 300 11.27 11.40 7.27
N ASN A 301 12.53 11.83 7.17
CA ASN A 301 13.35 11.71 5.96
C ASN A 301 14.21 10.42 5.92
N GLY A 302 13.95 9.47 6.83
CA GLY A 302 14.73 8.24 6.97
C GLY A 302 16.00 8.35 7.82
N MET A 303 16.32 9.55 8.34
CA MET A 303 17.42 9.73 9.31
C MET A 303 16.94 9.89 10.75
N GLY A 304 15.68 10.26 10.97
CA GLY A 304 15.07 10.47 12.28
C GLY A 304 13.58 10.71 12.17
N ILE A 305 12.91 10.95 13.30
CA ILE A 305 11.49 11.30 13.36
C ILE A 305 11.38 12.74 13.86
N MET A 306 10.69 13.58 13.10
CA MET A 306 10.44 14.97 13.44
C MET A 306 8.98 15.12 13.86
N SER A 307 8.72 15.95 14.86
CA SER A 307 7.35 16.32 15.22
C SER A 307 7.26 17.80 15.54
N GLY A 308 6.12 18.39 15.22
CA GLY A 308 5.83 19.80 15.49
C GLY A 308 4.38 20.15 15.21
N SER A 309 3.94 21.31 15.67
CA SER A 309 2.63 21.83 15.29
C SER A 309 2.63 22.11 13.79
N ILE A 310 1.55 21.76 13.09
CA ILE A 310 1.43 22.02 11.65
C ILE A 310 1.48 23.52 11.32
N ASN A 311 1.12 24.37 12.28
CA ASN A 311 1.18 25.83 12.16
C ASN A 311 2.62 26.37 12.23
N ASP A 312 3.60 25.53 12.60
CA ASP A 312 5.01 25.92 12.71
C ASP A 312 5.71 25.87 11.34
N TYR A 313 5.08 25.25 10.35
CA TYR A 313 5.54 25.17 8.97
C TYR A 313 5.05 26.39 8.19
N THR A 314 5.83 26.90 7.24
CA THR A 314 5.36 27.99 6.38
C THR A 314 4.21 27.45 5.53
N ILE A 315 3.10 28.19 5.53
CA ILE A 315 1.86 27.79 4.90
C ILE A 315 1.61 28.73 3.72
N THR A 316 1.66 28.16 2.52
CA THR A 316 1.12 28.81 1.32
C THR A 316 -0.29 28.29 1.09
N LYS A 317 -1.28 29.20 1.08
CA LYS A 317 -2.69 28.87 0.86
C LYS A 317 -3.04 29.01 -0.61
N VAL A 318 -3.56 27.95 -1.21
CA VAL A 318 -3.98 27.88 -2.62
C VAL A 318 -5.47 27.55 -2.66
N MET A 319 -6.26 28.32 -3.41
CA MET A 319 -7.68 28.02 -3.61
C MET A 319 -7.81 26.74 -4.43
N LYS A 320 -8.71 25.85 -4.02
CA LYS A 320 -9.06 24.65 -4.78
C LYS A 320 -9.69 25.04 -6.11
N ASP A 321 -9.29 24.35 -7.18
CA ASP A 321 -9.96 24.47 -8.47
C ASP A 321 -11.25 23.66 -8.47
N ASN A 322 -12.36 24.32 -8.16
CA ASN A 322 -13.71 23.75 -8.15
C ASN A 322 -14.47 23.98 -9.47
N SER A 323 -13.77 24.29 -10.57
CA SER A 323 -14.42 24.45 -11.87
C SER A 323 -15.06 23.12 -12.28
N PRO A 324 -16.35 23.10 -12.72
CA PRO A 324 -16.99 21.89 -13.23
C PRO A 324 -16.15 21.33 -14.38
N GLN A 325 -15.67 20.10 -14.23
CA GLN A 325 -14.90 19.43 -15.26
C GLN A 325 -15.89 18.57 -16.06
N GLU A 326 -16.03 18.85 -17.35
CA GLU A 326 -16.64 17.91 -18.27
C GLU A 326 -15.73 16.67 -18.32
N GLU A 327 -16.22 15.54 -17.84
CA GLU A 327 -15.66 14.24 -18.24
C GLU A 327 -15.83 14.16 -19.75
N GLN A 328 -14.75 14.41 -20.49
CA GLN A 328 -14.73 14.03 -21.89
C GLN A 328 -14.60 12.51 -21.90
N ASP A 329 -15.75 11.84 -21.89
CA ASP A 329 -15.85 10.46 -22.35
C ASP A 329 -15.19 10.40 -23.72
N ILE A 330 -14.08 9.68 -23.80
CA ILE A 330 -13.44 9.39 -25.07
C ILE A 330 -14.36 8.37 -25.74
N GLU A 331 -15.32 8.84 -26.54
CA GLU A 331 -15.78 8.04 -27.67
C GLU A 331 -14.53 7.76 -28.51
N GLU A 332 -14.05 6.52 -28.43
CA GLU A 332 -13.02 6.00 -29.32
C GLU A 332 -13.62 5.99 -30.73
N VAL A 333 -13.52 7.13 -31.42
CA VAL A 333 -13.81 7.20 -32.85
C VAL A 333 -12.69 6.42 -33.51
N GLU A 334 -12.95 5.16 -33.85
CA GLU A 334 -12.16 4.43 -34.83
C GLU A 334 -12.20 5.24 -36.14
N GLU A 335 -11.19 6.08 -36.34
CA GLU A 335 -10.92 6.73 -37.61
C GLU A 335 -10.39 5.64 -38.54
N ILE A 336 -11.31 4.95 -39.22
CA ILE A 336 -10.98 4.05 -40.32
C ILE A 336 -10.37 4.91 -41.42
N GLU A 337 -9.04 4.87 -41.55
CA GLU A 337 -8.36 5.34 -42.75
C GLU A 337 -8.85 4.48 -43.94
N GLU A 338 -9.82 4.99 -44.70
CA GLU A 338 -10.16 4.43 -46.01
C GLU A 338 -8.95 4.56 -46.92
N ALA A 339 -8.39 3.40 -47.30
CA ALA A 339 -7.37 3.30 -48.31
C ALA A 339 -7.97 3.68 -49.68
N ASP A 340 -7.26 4.58 -50.36
CA ASP A 340 -7.47 5.08 -51.71
C ASP A 340 -7.48 3.91 -52.72
N GLU A 341 -8.67 3.40 -53.08
CA GLU A 341 -8.85 2.49 -54.21
C GLU A 341 -9.34 3.25 -55.44
N THR A 342 -8.48 3.23 -56.45
CA THR A 342 -8.66 3.80 -57.79
C THR A 342 -9.89 3.24 -58.52
N GLU A 343 -10.67 4.16 -59.10
CA GLU A 343 -11.78 3.92 -60.03
C GLU A 343 -11.43 2.92 -61.16
N VAL A 344 -12.30 1.93 -61.39
CA VAL A 344 -12.53 1.33 -62.71
C VAL A 344 -14.04 1.08 -62.91
N ASP A 345 -14.53 1.52 -64.06
CA ASP A 345 -15.91 1.61 -64.55
C ASP A 345 -16.78 0.34 -64.53
N ILE A 346 -18.05 0.56 -64.12
CA ILE A 346 -19.35 0.19 -64.72
C ILE A 346 -19.46 -1.15 -65.50
N ASP A 347 -20.28 -2.09 -64.98
CA ASP A 347 -21.43 -2.64 -65.73
C ASP A 347 -22.50 -3.25 -64.79
N SER A 348 -23.73 -3.11 -65.25
CA SER A 348 -25.06 -3.50 -64.76
C SER A 348 -25.25 -4.93 -64.23
N GLN A 349 -26.18 -5.13 -63.28
CA GLN A 349 -27.47 -5.83 -63.48
C GLN A 349 -28.20 -6.13 -62.14
N GLU A 350 -29.49 -5.73 -62.12
CA GLU A 350 -30.69 -6.37 -61.56
C GLU A 350 -30.85 -6.70 -60.05
N GLN A 351 -31.96 -6.18 -59.50
CA GLN A 351 -32.64 -6.63 -58.27
C GLN A 351 -33.31 -8.02 -58.45
N PRO A 352 -33.71 -8.72 -57.36
CA PRO A 352 -35.05 -8.55 -56.74
C PRO A 352 -34.97 -8.44 -55.19
N SER A 353 -35.76 -7.65 -54.45
CA SER A 353 -37.21 -7.67 -54.16
C SER A 353 -37.68 -8.70 -53.10
N VAL A 354 -38.13 -8.20 -51.93
CA VAL A 354 -39.39 -8.57 -51.20
C VAL A 354 -39.37 -9.94 -50.46
N THR A 355 -39.84 -10.18 -49.23
CA THR A 355 -40.85 -9.61 -48.30
C THR A 355 -40.60 -10.10 -46.86
N ASP A 356 -41.19 -9.37 -45.91
CA ASP A 356 -41.57 -9.74 -44.53
C ASP A 356 -42.23 -11.14 -44.38
N ASP A 357 -42.08 -11.78 -43.22
CA ASP A 357 -43.24 -12.15 -42.38
C ASP A 357 -42.84 -12.45 -40.92
N LEU A 358 -43.77 -12.16 -40.03
CA LEU A 358 -43.72 -12.15 -38.59
C LEU A 358 -44.07 -13.53 -37.98
N SER A 359 -43.71 -13.65 -36.69
CA SER A 359 -44.57 -14.11 -35.58
C SER A 359 -44.42 -15.55 -35.04
N VAL A 360 -44.21 -15.59 -33.71
CA VAL A 360 -45.04 -16.26 -32.68
C VAL A 360 -44.55 -17.59 -32.06
N GLU A 361 -44.39 -17.52 -30.71
CA GLU A 361 -44.65 -18.50 -29.62
C GLU A 361 -43.90 -19.85 -29.64
N GLU A 362 -43.69 -20.60 -28.56
CA GLU A 362 -43.67 -20.54 -27.08
C GLU A 362 -43.29 -21.99 -26.67
N GLU A 363 -43.10 -22.29 -25.37
CA GLU A 363 -42.91 -23.62 -24.74
C GLU A 363 -41.46 -24.16 -24.70
N VAL A 364 -40.77 -24.13 -23.56
CA VAL A 364 -40.87 -25.00 -22.35
C VAL A 364 -40.41 -26.44 -22.62
N GLU A 365 -39.25 -26.83 -22.08
CA GLU A 365 -39.12 -28.12 -21.40
C GLU A 365 -37.90 -28.17 -20.46
N GLU A 366 -38.18 -28.66 -19.27
CA GLU A 366 -37.36 -28.92 -18.10
C GLU A 366 -36.73 -30.31 -18.23
N VAL A 367 -35.43 -30.47 -17.91
CA VAL A 367 -34.86 -31.81 -17.64
C VAL A 367 -33.88 -31.70 -16.48
N GLU A 368 -34.32 -32.18 -15.31
CA GLU A 368 -33.46 -32.70 -14.24
C GLU A 368 -32.78 -33.99 -14.73
N GLU A 369 -31.50 -34.20 -14.42
CA GLU A 369 -31.03 -35.55 -14.13
C GLU A 369 -29.91 -35.58 -13.08
N LEU A 370 -30.12 -36.44 -12.11
CA LEU A 370 -29.37 -36.69 -10.88
C LEU A 370 -28.23 -37.68 -11.09
N SER A 371 -27.16 -37.46 -10.33
CA SER A 371 -26.28 -38.46 -9.68
C SER A 371 -25.38 -39.35 -10.55
N VAL A 372 -24.12 -39.51 -10.13
CA VAL A 372 -23.60 -40.76 -9.54
C VAL A 372 -22.20 -40.50 -8.97
N GLU A 373 -22.09 -40.82 -7.70
CA GLU A 373 -20.91 -40.89 -6.84
C GLU A 373 -20.13 -42.18 -7.16
N THR A 374 -18.79 -42.12 -7.21
CA THR A 374 -17.95 -43.32 -7.04
C THR A 374 -16.67 -42.98 -6.29
N GLU A 375 -16.63 -43.40 -5.03
CA GLU A 375 -15.40 -43.62 -4.25
C GLU A 375 -14.56 -44.76 -4.85
N LYS A 376 -13.23 -44.63 -4.83
CA LYS A 376 -12.33 -45.77 -4.58
C LYS A 376 -10.92 -45.34 -4.13
N LYS A 377 -10.68 -45.61 -2.84
CA LYS A 377 -9.51 -46.20 -2.17
C LYS A 377 -8.07 -45.87 -2.60
N GLN A 378 -7.34 -45.41 -1.58
CA GLN A 378 -5.94 -45.62 -1.22
C GLN A 378 -5.24 -46.85 -1.81
N GLU A 379 -3.97 -46.65 -2.20
CA GLU A 379 -2.89 -47.59 -1.90
C GLU A 379 -1.58 -46.84 -1.59
N GLU A 380 -0.98 -47.19 -0.46
CA GLU A 380 0.34 -46.74 0.01
C GLU A 380 1.45 -47.48 -0.73
N SER A 381 2.58 -46.80 -0.99
CA SER A 381 3.86 -47.50 -1.18
C SER A 381 5.01 -46.70 -0.57
N THR A 382 5.54 -47.21 0.53
CA THR A 382 6.85 -46.94 1.13
C THR A 382 7.93 -47.75 0.41
N ILE A 383 9.10 -47.13 0.14
CA ILE A 383 10.48 -47.69 0.08
C ILE A 383 11.39 -46.45 -0.12
N GLU A 384 12.07 -45.97 0.91
CA GLU A 384 13.40 -46.35 1.44
C GLU A 384 14.56 -45.56 0.80
N LYS A 385 15.41 -45.05 1.69
CA LYS A 385 16.48 -44.07 1.49
C LYS A 385 17.69 -44.73 0.86
N GLU A 386 18.32 -44.09 -0.13
CA GLU A 386 19.78 -44.17 -0.32
C GLU A 386 20.36 -42.88 -0.94
N LYS A 387 21.38 -42.33 -0.27
CA LYS A 387 22.44 -41.41 -0.73
C LYS A 387 23.68 -41.81 0.10
N PRO A 388 24.93 -41.49 -0.28
CA PRO A 388 25.36 -40.57 -1.35
C PRO A 388 26.54 -41.10 -2.20
N LYS A 389 26.93 -40.37 -3.26
CA LYS A 389 28.33 -40.30 -3.69
C LYS A 389 28.62 -38.99 -4.43
N LYS A 390 29.70 -38.32 -4.01
CA LYS A 390 30.38 -37.20 -4.66
C LYS A 390 31.23 -37.74 -5.81
N GLU A 391 31.34 -37.00 -6.91
CA GLU A 391 32.61 -36.86 -7.64
C GLU A 391 32.59 -35.61 -8.53
N ASP A 392 33.67 -34.84 -8.42
CA ASP A 392 34.03 -33.69 -9.25
C ASP A 392 34.51 -34.16 -10.64
N THR A 393 34.27 -33.38 -11.71
CA THR A 393 35.28 -33.13 -12.76
C THR A 393 34.90 -31.95 -13.66
N LYS A 394 35.96 -31.31 -14.18
CA LYS A 394 36.04 -29.98 -14.82
C LYS A 394 35.84 -30.01 -16.35
N SER A 395 35.19 -28.95 -16.88
CA SER A 395 35.57 -28.10 -18.07
C SER A 395 35.67 -28.74 -19.48
N ILE A 396 35.55 -28.09 -20.67
CA ILE A 396 35.86 -26.74 -21.23
C ILE A 396 35.09 -26.55 -22.57
N TRP A 397 34.89 -25.26 -22.99
CA TRP A 397 34.92 -24.62 -24.36
C TRP A 397 33.57 -23.97 -24.79
N LYS A 398 33.45 -22.75 -25.35
CA LYS A 398 34.35 -21.71 -25.90
C LYS A 398 33.68 -20.30 -25.82
N SER A 399 34.53 -19.27 -25.63
CA SER A 399 34.37 -17.79 -25.74
C SER A 399 33.92 -17.30 -27.15
N PRO A 400 33.78 -15.98 -27.49
CA PRO A 400 34.05 -14.74 -26.72
C PRO A 400 33.03 -13.58 -26.87
N PHE A 401 33.07 -12.58 -25.99
CA PHE A 401 33.20 -11.16 -26.35
C PHE A 401 33.68 -10.35 -25.13
N ILE A 402 34.70 -9.53 -25.36
CA ILE A 402 35.39 -8.64 -24.42
C ILE A 402 34.65 -7.31 -24.37
N TYR A 403 34.42 -6.73 -23.18
CA TYR A 403 34.62 -5.29 -22.94
C TYR A 403 35.03 -5.02 -21.47
N ILE A 404 35.73 -3.91 -21.31
CA ILE A 404 36.62 -3.49 -20.23
C ILE A 404 35.85 -2.91 -19.02
N LEU A 405 36.45 -3.08 -17.83
CA LEU A 405 36.08 -2.53 -16.52
C LEU A 405 35.74 -1.02 -16.53
N ILE A 406 34.64 -0.62 -15.88
CA ILE A 406 34.61 0.50 -14.92
C ILE A 406 33.71 0.09 -13.76
N GLY A 407 34.28 0.03 -12.55
CA GLY A 407 33.53 -0.22 -11.33
C GLY A 407 32.72 1.00 -10.91
N ILE A 408 31.43 0.79 -10.66
CA ILE A 408 30.59 1.71 -9.89
C ILE A 408 29.91 0.89 -8.81
N VAL A 409 30.20 1.25 -7.57
CA VAL A 409 29.49 0.80 -6.37
C VAL A 409 28.08 1.36 -6.44
N ILE A 410 27.08 0.50 -6.69
CA ILE A 410 25.68 0.88 -6.58
C ILE A 410 25.25 0.65 -5.12
N ILE A 411 25.18 1.75 -4.37
CA ILE A 411 24.38 1.84 -3.15
C ILE A 411 22.92 1.83 -3.61
N GLY A 412 22.32 0.64 -3.68
CA GLY A 412 20.91 0.46 -3.99
C GLY A 412 20.06 0.82 -2.78
N GLY A 413 19.69 2.09 -2.64
CA GLY A 413 18.56 2.49 -1.82
C GLY A 413 17.29 1.92 -2.45
N VAL A 414 16.61 1.02 -1.74
CA VAL A 414 15.29 0.55 -2.14
C VAL A 414 14.31 1.71 -1.99
N PHE A 415 13.98 2.35 -3.10
CA PHE A 415 12.76 3.13 -3.23
C PHE A 415 11.59 2.16 -3.06
N GLY A 416 10.76 2.41 -2.05
CA GLY A 416 9.46 1.77 -1.94
C GLY A 416 8.51 2.39 -2.95
N ILE A 417 8.75 2.15 -4.24
CA ILE A 417 7.70 2.24 -5.25
C ILE A 417 7.09 0.84 -5.28
N ARG A 418 5.82 0.71 -4.87
CA ARG A 418 5.05 -0.50 -5.13
C ARG A 418 4.70 -0.52 -6.62
N TYR A 419 5.65 -0.97 -7.44
CA TYR A 419 5.36 -1.32 -8.83
C TYR A 419 4.58 -2.64 -8.83
N TYR A 420 3.27 -2.57 -9.03
CA TYR A 420 2.48 -3.73 -9.43
C TYR A 420 2.69 -3.93 -10.93
N ARG A 421 3.44 -4.98 -11.29
CA ARG A 421 3.76 -5.28 -12.69
C ARG A 421 2.59 -6.02 -13.33
N LYS A 422 1.94 -5.37 -14.29
CA LYS A 422 1.01 -5.99 -15.25
C LYS A 422 1.62 -7.27 -15.83
N ARG A 423 0.95 -8.40 -15.62
CA ARG A 423 1.29 -9.65 -16.31
C ARG A 423 0.68 -9.53 -17.70
N GLY A 424 1.51 -9.15 -18.68
CA GLY A 424 1.07 -9.13 -20.08
C GLY A 424 0.69 -10.53 -20.52
N ASP A 425 -0.50 -10.64 -21.12
CA ASP A 425 -0.98 -11.86 -21.76
C ASP A 425 -0.09 -12.24 -22.94
N LYS A 426 -0.02 -13.55 -23.18
CA LYS A 426 0.72 -14.18 -24.28
C LYS A 426 -0.15 -14.32 -25.52
#